data_AF-R7IJP5-F1
#
_entry.id   AF-R7IJP5-F1
#
_cell.length_a   1.000
_cell.length_b   1.000
_cell.length_c   1.000
_cell.angle_alpha   90.00
_cell.angle_beta   90.00
_cell.angle_gamma   90.00
#
_symmetry.space_group_name_H-M   'P 1'
#
loop_
_entity.id
_entity.type
_entity.pdbx_description
1 polymer ?
#
loop_
_entity_poly.entity_id
_entity_poly.type
_entity_poly.pdbx_seq_one_letter_code
_entity_poly.pdbx_strand_id
1 'polypeptide(L)'
;MKCLAFCASVSHARAMAALFNETGIPSEVIDGTTPDGVRSSAASDLETGKLKALMAVDVFNEGVDIPCINTVLFLRPTESLTVFLQQLGRGLRKYGDQKDCLTVIDFVGQANARYNFEERFRALLSVTTGGTVKQIQTGFPGLPSGCVIEIEKRAQAVILDNIRQFFGRGESRMQSLIRNFESDSGEALTLQNFLRFYRLTAKSFYVQAKRSFARCCADAGKREDFPLTDFELSANKALAKGWWADIDSPELIRQIRLLLSTPDLRMEVETEGDRERRLTEMFAELLRSGQKDTADPVSRIEELRANPVIASELLDLLTISEHSRNSVPVVCDPAPDGIPFETGCTYTRNQILIAMDKLCTWREGVKYFKNRKADVFLITINKSESDFTSSTRYEDYAINDREFHWQSQSQTRSTSETATRYFHHEERGSRIFLFVRERRTDPETKSAMSYTCLVEVVYVSHQGSAPINIVWRLKTPLSSHLLQICQASR
;
A
#
# COMPACT_ATOMS: atom_id res chain seq x y z
N MET A 1 -15.70 -14.54 31.30
CA MET A 1 -16.12 -13.94 30.02
C MET A 1 -16.66 -12.54 30.27
N LYS A 2 -16.16 -11.55 29.53
CA LYS A 2 -16.60 -10.15 29.53
C LYS A 2 -16.81 -9.76 28.05
N CYS A 3 -18.03 -9.96 27.57
CA CYS A 3 -18.39 -9.96 26.15
C CYS A 3 -19.09 -8.67 25.71
N LEU A 4 -18.75 -8.19 24.52
CA LEU A 4 -19.47 -7.14 23.81
C LEU A 4 -19.95 -7.68 22.46
N ALA A 5 -21.25 -7.70 22.23
CA ALA A 5 -21.86 -8.22 21.01
C ALA A 5 -22.52 -7.09 20.20
N PHE A 6 -22.14 -6.96 18.93
CA PHE A 6 -22.70 -5.97 18.02
C PHE A 6 -23.85 -6.56 17.21
N CYS A 7 -25.07 -6.11 17.51
CA CYS A 7 -26.31 -6.62 16.94
C CYS A 7 -26.82 -5.72 15.80
N ALA A 8 -27.62 -6.30 14.91
CA ALA A 8 -28.15 -5.62 13.72
C ALA A 8 -29.23 -4.56 14.03
N SER A 9 -30.02 -4.76 15.08
CA SER A 9 -31.12 -3.88 15.48
C SER A 9 -31.42 -4.05 16.97
N VAL A 10 -32.15 -3.10 17.57
CA VAL A 10 -32.57 -3.18 18.98
C VAL A 10 -33.43 -4.43 19.23
N SER A 11 -34.30 -4.80 18.28
CA SER A 11 -35.08 -6.04 18.36
C SER A 11 -34.18 -7.28 18.37
N HIS A 12 -33.16 -7.32 17.50
CA HIS A 12 -32.18 -8.41 17.46
C HIS A 12 -31.38 -8.47 18.78
N ALA A 13 -30.92 -7.35 19.31
CA ALA A 13 -30.19 -7.31 20.58
C ALA A 13 -31.03 -7.83 21.75
N ARG A 14 -32.31 -7.47 21.82
CA ARG A 14 -33.24 -7.98 22.84
C ARG A 14 -33.44 -9.49 22.73
N ALA A 15 -33.60 -10.01 21.51
CA ALA A 15 -33.70 -11.45 21.28
C ALA A 15 -32.43 -12.19 21.71
N MET A 16 -31.25 -11.66 21.37
CA MET A 16 -29.97 -12.25 21.77
C MET A 16 -29.73 -12.19 23.28
N ALA A 17 -30.09 -11.07 23.93
CA ALA A 17 -30.01 -10.95 25.38
C ALA A 17 -30.94 -11.96 26.07
N ALA A 18 -32.18 -12.14 25.59
CA ALA A 18 -33.11 -13.13 26.11
C ALA A 18 -32.52 -14.55 25.99
N LEU A 19 -32.02 -14.92 24.81
CA LEU A 19 -31.40 -16.23 24.57
C LEU A 19 -30.18 -16.48 25.48
N PHE A 20 -29.32 -15.47 25.66
CA PHE A 20 -28.17 -15.58 26.55
C PHE A 20 -28.61 -15.77 28.00
N ASN A 21 -29.60 -15.01 28.47
CA ASN A 21 -30.10 -15.13 29.83
C ASN A 21 -30.79 -16.49 30.06
N GLU A 22 -31.57 -16.99 29.11
CA GLU A 22 -32.20 -18.33 29.16
C GLU A 22 -31.16 -19.45 29.26
N THR A 23 -29.99 -19.26 28.63
CA THR A 23 -28.86 -20.20 28.69
C THR A 23 -27.92 -19.98 29.89
N GLY A 24 -28.28 -19.08 30.80
CA GLY A 24 -27.52 -18.83 32.03
C GLY A 24 -26.33 -17.89 31.87
N ILE A 25 -26.32 -17.05 30.83
CA ILE A 25 -25.31 -16.01 30.57
C ILE A 25 -25.94 -14.63 30.82
N PRO A 26 -25.74 -14.02 32.01
CA PRO A 26 -26.30 -12.72 32.34
C PRO A 26 -25.92 -11.65 31.31
N SER A 27 -26.93 -11.08 30.66
CA SER A 27 -26.75 -10.18 29.52
C SER A 27 -27.74 -9.03 29.51
N GLU A 28 -27.28 -7.84 29.09
CA GLU A 28 -28.10 -6.64 29.00
C GLU A 28 -27.98 -5.98 27.62
N VAL A 29 -29.02 -5.25 27.20
CA VAL A 29 -29.04 -4.52 25.93
C VAL A 29 -28.66 -3.06 26.15
N ILE A 30 -27.80 -2.54 25.30
CA ILE A 30 -27.43 -1.12 25.27
C ILE A 30 -27.67 -0.58 23.86
N ASP A 31 -28.50 0.46 23.75
CA ASP A 31 -28.80 1.16 22.49
C ASP A 31 -28.55 2.68 22.57
N GLY A 32 -28.69 3.38 21.45
CA GLY A 32 -28.40 4.82 21.34
C GLY A 32 -29.27 5.68 22.26
N THR A 33 -30.41 5.15 22.70
CA THR A 33 -31.37 5.81 23.60
C THR A 33 -31.13 5.51 25.08
N THR A 34 -30.24 4.55 25.39
CA THR A 34 -29.91 4.19 26.77
C THR A 34 -29.20 5.35 27.48
N PRO A 35 -29.69 5.83 28.63
CA PRO A 35 -29.07 6.94 29.37
C PRO A 35 -27.65 6.62 29.85
N ASP A 36 -26.77 7.62 29.91
CA ASP A 36 -25.35 7.42 30.26
C ASP A 36 -25.15 6.78 31.64
N GLY A 37 -25.96 7.13 32.64
CA GLY A 37 -25.90 6.50 33.97
C GLY A 37 -26.15 4.98 33.93
N VAL A 38 -27.07 4.54 33.06
CA VAL A 38 -27.35 3.12 32.85
C VAL A 38 -26.19 2.45 32.11
N ARG A 39 -25.60 3.13 31.11
CA ARG A 39 -24.42 2.62 30.39
C ARG A 39 -23.22 2.42 31.31
N SER A 40 -22.95 3.38 32.19
CA SER A 40 -21.87 3.28 33.19
C SER A 40 -22.13 2.16 34.20
N SER A 41 -23.38 1.98 34.65
CA SER A 41 -23.75 0.87 35.53
C SER A 41 -23.52 -0.47 34.85
N ALA A 42 -24.01 -0.64 33.62
CA ALA A 42 -23.84 -1.88 32.86
C ALA A 42 -22.36 -2.20 32.58
N ALA A 43 -21.54 -1.18 32.32
CA ALA A 43 -20.09 -1.34 32.21
C ALA A 43 -19.44 -1.83 33.51
N SER A 44 -19.81 -1.24 34.65
CA SER A 44 -19.36 -1.67 35.98
C SER A 44 -19.83 -3.09 36.32
N ASP A 45 -21.07 -3.43 35.95
CA ASP A 45 -21.62 -4.76 36.19
C ASP A 45 -20.95 -5.83 35.31
N LEU A 46 -20.52 -5.47 34.09
CA LEU A 46 -19.67 -6.33 33.26
C LEU A 46 -18.26 -6.47 33.86
N GLU A 47 -17.69 -5.39 34.40
CA GLU A 47 -16.34 -5.41 34.99
C GLU A 47 -16.28 -6.27 36.26
N THR A 48 -17.28 -6.13 37.14
CA THR A 48 -17.46 -6.95 38.35
C THR A 48 -17.93 -8.38 38.04
N GLY A 49 -18.37 -8.63 36.81
CA GLY A 49 -18.79 -9.94 36.33
C GLY A 49 -20.20 -10.37 36.73
N LYS A 50 -21.02 -9.44 37.26
CA LYS A 50 -22.48 -9.61 37.41
C LYS A 50 -23.14 -9.81 36.06
N LEU A 51 -22.73 -9.03 35.07
CA LEU A 51 -23.01 -9.27 33.66
C LEU A 51 -21.85 -10.01 33.01
N LYS A 52 -22.15 -10.82 32.00
CA LYS A 52 -21.17 -11.53 31.18
C LYS A 52 -21.15 -11.03 29.74
N ALA A 53 -22.25 -10.45 29.25
CA ALA A 53 -22.33 -9.88 27.91
C ALA A 53 -23.16 -8.60 27.84
N LEU A 54 -22.77 -7.69 26.95
CA LEU A 54 -23.55 -6.51 26.57
C LEU A 54 -23.92 -6.60 25.09
N MET A 55 -25.20 -6.49 24.78
CA MET A 55 -25.74 -6.52 23.41
C MET A 55 -25.91 -5.07 22.93
N ALA A 56 -25.02 -4.62 22.05
CA ALA A 56 -24.92 -3.24 21.60
C ALA A 56 -25.53 -3.02 20.21
N VAL A 57 -26.27 -1.92 20.03
CA VAL A 57 -26.84 -1.49 18.74
C VAL A 57 -26.62 0.00 18.54
N ASP A 58 -25.81 0.36 17.54
CA ASP A 58 -25.51 1.75 17.17
C ASP A 58 -25.07 2.64 18.36
N VAL A 59 -24.53 2.00 19.41
CA VAL A 59 -23.91 2.61 20.58
C VAL A 59 -22.48 2.15 20.65
N PHE A 60 -21.69 2.94 21.36
CA PHE A 60 -20.24 2.80 21.41
C PHE A 60 -19.58 3.18 20.08
N ASN A 61 -20.00 4.27 19.46
CA ASN A 61 -19.07 5.08 18.65
C ASN A 61 -18.44 6.19 19.51
N GLU A 62 -19.18 6.74 20.49
CA GLU A 62 -18.71 7.77 21.41
C GLU A 62 -19.18 7.45 22.85
N GLY A 63 -18.30 7.59 23.86
CA GLY A 63 -18.74 7.75 25.27
C GLY A 63 -18.21 6.78 26.33
N VAL A 64 -18.17 5.47 26.11
CA VAL A 64 -17.89 4.49 27.21
C VAL A 64 -16.65 3.64 26.90
N ASP A 65 -15.66 3.73 27.79
CA ASP A 65 -14.42 2.95 27.79
C ASP A 65 -14.55 1.75 28.73
N ILE A 66 -14.46 0.54 28.17
CA ILE A 66 -14.53 -0.72 28.94
C ILE A 66 -13.30 -1.59 28.59
N PRO A 67 -12.11 -1.31 29.16
CA PRO A 67 -10.89 -2.03 28.81
C PRO A 67 -10.95 -3.53 29.13
N CYS A 68 -11.79 -3.92 30.08
CA CYS A 68 -11.91 -5.29 30.57
C CYS A 68 -12.62 -6.26 29.60
N ILE A 69 -13.15 -5.77 28.47
CA ILE A 69 -13.72 -6.62 27.42
C ILE A 69 -12.66 -7.61 26.93
N ASN A 70 -12.99 -8.90 26.95
CA ASN A 70 -12.12 -9.97 26.44
C ASN A 70 -12.78 -10.84 25.36
N THR A 71 -14.04 -10.57 25.03
CA THR A 71 -14.76 -11.23 23.94
C THR A 71 -15.54 -10.20 23.13
N VAL A 72 -15.43 -10.25 21.80
CA VAL A 72 -16.24 -9.43 20.88
C VAL A 72 -16.98 -10.34 19.91
N LEU A 73 -18.29 -10.14 19.77
CA LEU A 73 -19.13 -10.86 18.82
C LEU A 73 -19.64 -9.90 17.74
N PHE A 74 -19.37 -10.19 16.48
CA PHE A 74 -19.99 -9.50 15.34
C PHE A 74 -21.18 -10.33 14.86
N LEU A 75 -22.39 -9.95 15.27
CA LEU A 75 -23.64 -10.63 14.93
C LEU A 75 -24.37 -9.97 13.75
N ARG A 76 -23.72 -9.03 13.07
CA ARG A 76 -24.25 -8.34 11.88
C ARG A 76 -23.16 -8.19 10.81
N PRO A 77 -23.54 -8.14 9.52
CA PRO A 77 -22.65 -7.65 8.47
C PRO A 77 -22.19 -6.23 8.84
N THR A 78 -20.88 -6.06 9.03
CA THR A 78 -20.29 -4.74 9.28
C THR A 78 -19.67 -4.24 7.99
N GLU A 79 -20.48 -3.56 7.18
CA GLU A 79 -20.10 -3.15 5.81
C GLU A 79 -19.05 -2.02 5.78
N SER A 80 -18.84 -1.32 6.89
CA SER A 80 -17.80 -0.28 6.99
C SER A 80 -16.58 -0.81 7.71
N LEU A 81 -15.42 -0.81 7.02
CA LEU A 81 -14.13 -1.14 7.61
C LEU A 81 -13.80 -0.25 8.81
N THR A 82 -14.12 1.05 8.72
CA THR A 82 -13.91 1.99 9.83
C THR A 82 -14.71 1.59 11.07
N VAL A 83 -15.99 1.25 10.90
CA VAL A 83 -16.83 0.79 12.02
C VAL A 83 -16.30 -0.53 12.58
N PHE A 84 -15.91 -1.47 11.73
CA PHE A 84 -15.31 -2.73 12.17
C PHE A 84 -14.04 -2.50 13.01
N LEU A 85 -13.12 -1.65 12.55
CA LEU A 85 -11.88 -1.35 13.27
C LEU A 85 -12.13 -0.61 14.59
N GLN A 86 -13.09 0.33 14.61
CA GLN A 86 -13.48 1.02 15.84
C GLN A 86 -14.06 0.04 16.86
N GLN A 87 -14.96 -0.85 16.42
CA GLN A 87 -15.59 -1.88 17.25
C GLN A 87 -14.57 -2.89 17.78
N LEU A 88 -13.65 -3.36 16.92
CA LEU A 88 -12.55 -4.23 17.30
C LEU A 88 -11.60 -3.53 18.28
N GLY A 89 -11.28 -2.26 18.04
CA GLY A 89 -10.39 -1.44 18.86
C GLY A 89 -10.82 -1.31 20.32
N ARG A 90 -12.12 -1.44 20.61
CA ARG A 90 -12.65 -1.48 21.98
C ARG A 90 -12.16 -2.70 22.75
N GLY A 91 -12.13 -3.85 22.08
CA GLY A 91 -11.58 -5.08 22.63
C GLY A 91 -10.06 -5.11 22.64
N LEU A 92 -9.35 -4.27 21.89
CA LEU A 92 -7.88 -4.32 21.82
C LEU A 92 -7.17 -3.56 22.95
N ARG A 93 -7.92 -2.84 23.79
CA ARG A 93 -7.35 -2.12 24.96
C ARG A 93 -6.76 -3.11 25.96
N LYS A 94 -5.55 -2.83 26.44
CA LYS A 94 -4.91 -3.62 27.51
C LYS A 94 -5.64 -3.42 28.84
N TYR A 95 -5.69 -4.46 29.67
CA TYR A 95 -6.35 -4.39 30.97
C TYR A 95 -5.57 -5.22 32.01
N GLY A 96 -4.42 -4.68 32.40
CA GLY A 96 -3.49 -5.33 33.33
C GLY A 96 -3.21 -6.79 32.98
N ASP A 97 -2.93 -7.59 34.02
CA ASP A 97 -2.73 -9.04 33.90
C ASP A 97 -4.04 -9.83 33.92
N GLN A 98 -5.19 -9.15 33.92
CA GLN A 98 -6.52 -9.78 33.99
C GLN A 98 -7.08 -10.14 32.61
N LYS A 99 -6.33 -9.84 31.55
CA LYS A 99 -6.72 -10.06 30.15
C LYS A 99 -5.53 -10.56 29.35
N ASP A 100 -5.52 -11.88 29.12
CA ASP A 100 -4.48 -12.54 28.33
C ASP A 100 -4.59 -12.21 26.84
N CYS A 101 -5.81 -12.27 26.30
CA CYS A 101 -6.09 -11.98 24.90
C CYS A 101 -7.51 -11.46 24.68
N LEU A 102 -7.77 -11.00 23.46
CA LEU A 102 -9.12 -10.70 22.96
C LEU A 102 -9.57 -11.84 22.04
N THR A 103 -10.68 -12.49 22.37
CA THR A 103 -11.35 -13.42 21.47
C THR A 103 -12.37 -12.68 20.61
N VAL A 104 -12.29 -12.82 19.29
CA VAL A 104 -13.24 -12.19 18.36
C VAL A 104 -13.94 -13.29 17.57
N ILE A 105 -15.27 -13.25 17.56
CA ILE A 105 -16.09 -14.18 16.78
C ILE A 105 -16.91 -13.37 15.78
N ASP A 106 -16.65 -13.60 14.50
CA ASP A 106 -17.29 -12.91 13.39
C ASP A 106 -18.19 -13.88 12.62
N PHE A 107 -19.50 -13.67 12.69
CA PHE A 107 -20.46 -14.51 12.01
C PHE A 107 -20.59 -14.06 10.56
N VAL A 108 -19.84 -14.71 9.67
CA VAL A 108 -19.82 -14.40 8.24
C VAL A 108 -21.10 -14.90 7.57
N GLY A 109 -22.06 -13.99 7.36
CA GLY A 109 -23.26 -14.22 6.54
C GLY A 109 -23.02 -14.01 5.04
N GLN A 110 -24.09 -14.09 4.24
CA GLN A 110 -24.05 -13.60 2.85
C GLN A 110 -23.86 -12.09 2.86
N ALA A 111 -22.62 -11.62 2.74
CA ALA A 111 -22.35 -10.20 2.60
C ALA A 111 -22.88 -9.71 1.25
N ASN A 112 -23.31 -8.45 1.22
CA ASN A 112 -23.66 -7.76 -0.01
C ASN A 112 -22.49 -7.91 -1.02
N ALA A 113 -22.79 -8.20 -2.29
CA ALA A 113 -21.78 -8.34 -3.34
C ALA A 113 -20.87 -7.10 -3.47
N ARG A 114 -21.29 -5.96 -2.92
CA ARG A 114 -20.54 -4.70 -2.86
C ARG A 114 -19.40 -4.69 -1.82
N TYR A 115 -19.46 -5.52 -0.77
CA TYR A 115 -18.46 -5.53 0.30
C TYR A 115 -17.20 -6.29 -0.11
N ASN A 116 -16.03 -5.65 0.02
CA ASN A 116 -14.73 -6.25 -0.25
C ASN A 116 -14.10 -6.80 1.04
N PHE A 117 -14.24 -8.11 1.28
CA PHE A 117 -13.60 -8.77 2.42
C PHE A 117 -12.07 -8.65 2.42
N GLU A 118 -11.46 -8.48 1.25
CA GLU A 118 -10.00 -8.44 1.13
C GLU A 118 -9.39 -7.33 1.97
N GLU A 119 -10.04 -6.16 2.01
CA GLU A 119 -9.53 -5.03 2.75
C GLU A 119 -9.60 -5.21 4.26
N ARG A 120 -10.67 -5.85 4.76
CA ARG A 120 -10.83 -6.14 6.18
C ARG A 120 -9.66 -6.97 6.69
N PHE A 121 -9.30 -8.02 5.95
CA PHE A 121 -8.14 -8.85 6.30
C PHE A 121 -6.82 -8.13 6.06
N ARG A 122 -6.69 -7.35 4.98
CA ARG A 122 -5.49 -6.55 4.72
C ARG A 122 -5.19 -5.59 5.87
N ALA A 123 -6.21 -4.96 6.46
CA ALA A 123 -6.07 -4.07 7.60
C ALA A 123 -5.60 -4.76 8.90
N LEU A 124 -5.74 -6.09 8.99
CA LEU A 124 -5.30 -6.88 10.16
C LEU A 124 -3.89 -7.46 9.99
N LEU A 125 -3.33 -7.44 8.78
CA LEU A 125 -2.03 -8.03 8.48
C LEU A 125 -0.90 -7.03 8.76
N SER A 126 0.14 -7.46 9.47
CA SER A 126 1.39 -6.71 9.63
C SER A 126 2.23 -6.74 8.35
N VAL A 127 2.11 -7.82 7.59
CA VAL A 127 2.90 -8.08 6.40
C VAL A 127 1.95 -8.50 5.28
N THR A 128 1.86 -7.68 4.22
CA THR A 128 1.01 -7.95 3.05
C THR A 128 1.63 -8.92 2.05
N THR A 129 2.76 -9.56 2.40
CA THR A 129 3.51 -10.44 1.51
C THR A 129 2.61 -11.61 1.10
N GLY A 130 2.32 -11.71 -0.20
CA GLY A 130 1.61 -12.86 -0.78
C GLY A 130 0.21 -12.56 -1.28
N GLY A 131 -0.31 -11.37 -0.98
CA GLY A 131 -1.70 -11.01 -1.26
C GLY A 131 -2.65 -11.66 -0.26
N THR A 132 -3.75 -10.97 0.05
CA THR A 132 -4.70 -11.39 1.09
C THR A 132 -5.33 -12.76 0.79
N VAL A 133 -5.56 -13.09 -0.48
CA VAL A 133 -6.08 -14.42 -0.88
C VAL A 133 -5.17 -15.56 -0.44
N LYS A 134 -3.85 -15.42 -0.65
CA LYS A 134 -2.90 -16.45 -0.23
C LYS A 134 -2.87 -16.55 1.29
N GLN A 135 -2.88 -15.41 1.99
CA GLN A 135 -2.95 -15.35 3.45
C GLN A 135 -4.18 -16.09 3.99
N ILE A 136 -5.37 -15.86 3.41
CA ILE A 136 -6.60 -16.59 3.76
C ILE A 136 -6.45 -18.10 3.55
N GLN A 137 -5.78 -18.52 2.47
CA GLN A 137 -5.58 -19.94 2.16
C GLN A 137 -4.54 -20.63 3.06
N THR A 138 -3.52 -19.89 3.51
CA THR A 138 -2.41 -20.43 4.30
C THR A 138 -2.53 -20.16 5.81
N GLY A 139 -3.68 -19.66 6.28
CA GLY A 139 -3.91 -19.42 7.71
C GLY A 139 -3.26 -18.15 8.27
N PHE A 140 -3.12 -17.11 7.45
CA PHE A 140 -2.63 -15.77 7.82
C PHE A 140 -1.24 -15.71 8.49
N PRO A 141 -0.17 -16.23 7.86
CA PRO A 141 1.19 -16.12 8.41
C PRO A 141 1.69 -14.67 8.58
N GLY A 142 1.07 -13.69 7.93
CA GLY A 142 1.45 -12.27 8.01
C GLY A 142 0.83 -11.49 9.17
N LEU A 143 0.18 -12.16 10.14
CA LEU A 143 -0.39 -11.51 11.32
C LEU A 143 0.69 -11.01 12.30
N PRO A 144 0.38 -9.99 13.13
CA PRO A 144 1.24 -9.62 14.25
C PRO A 144 1.51 -10.80 15.19
N SER A 145 2.70 -10.83 15.80
CA SER A 145 3.05 -11.84 16.79
C SER A 145 2.03 -11.90 17.92
N GLY A 146 1.54 -13.11 18.23
CA GLY A 146 0.52 -13.34 19.26
C GLY A 146 -0.93 -13.22 18.77
N CYS A 147 -1.16 -12.92 17.48
CA CYS A 147 -2.48 -12.93 16.87
C CYS A 147 -2.72 -14.22 16.06
N VAL A 148 -3.94 -14.73 16.12
CA VAL A 148 -4.39 -15.89 15.35
C VAL A 148 -5.76 -15.58 14.74
N ILE A 149 -5.95 -15.93 13.47
CA ILE A 149 -7.26 -15.90 12.81
C ILE A 149 -7.56 -17.31 12.30
N GLU A 150 -8.66 -17.87 12.75
CA GLU A 150 -9.20 -19.14 12.26
C GLU A 150 -10.48 -18.88 11.48
N ILE A 151 -10.59 -19.47 10.31
CA ILE A 151 -11.79 -19.36 9.45
C ILE A 151 -12.31 -20.77 9.17
N GLU A 152 -13.58 -20.99 9.45
CA GLU A 152 -14.24 -22.24 9.08
C GLU A 152 -14.22 -22.47 7.57
N LYS A 153 -14.08 -23.72 7.12
CA LYS A 153 -14.01 -24.07 5.69
C LYS A 153 -15.13 -23.48 4.85
N ARG A 154 -16.37 -23.44 5.37
CA ARG A 154 -17.52 -22.85 4.66
C ARG A 154 -17.39 -21.33 4.55
N ALA A 155 -17.06 -20.65 5.65
CA ALA A 155 -16.83 -19.20 5.65
C ALA A 155 -15.66 -18.82 4.73
N GLN A 156 -14.58 -19.60 4.74
CA GLN A 156 -13.43 -19.39 3.85
C GLN A 156 -13.83 -19.49 2.38
N ALA A 157 -14.65 -20.47 2.00
CA ALA A 157 -15.17 -20.59 0.65
C ALA A 157 -16.04 -19.39 0.24
N VAL A 158 -16.92 -18.92 1.13
CA VAL A 158 -17.77 -17.73 0.89
C VAL A 158 -16.92 -16.46 0.72
N ILE A 159 -15.91 -16.26 1.57
CA ILE A 159 -14.99 -15.12 1.49
C ILE A 159 -14.18 -15.18 0.20
N LEU A 160 -13.59 -16.33 -0.12
CA LEU A 160 -12.79 -16.49 -1.34
C LEU A 160 -13.63 -16.32 -2.60
N ASP A 161 -14.88 -16.78 -2.60
CA ASP A 161 -15.80 -16.59 -3.71
C ASP A 161 -16.21 -15.13 -3.84
N ASN A 162 -16.51 -14.42 -2.74
CA ASN A 162 -16.74 -12.98 -2.76
C ASN A 162 -15.55 -12.22 -3.35
N ILE A 163 -14.32 -12.53 -2.90
CA ILE A 163 -13.11 -11.91 -3.44
C ILE A 163 -12.97 -12.23 -4.93
N ARG A 164 -13.11 -13.50 -5.34
CA ARG A 164 -13.03 -13.89 -6.76
C ARG A 164 -14.10 -13.22 -7.61
N GLN A 165 -15.34 -13.12 -7.13
CA GLN A 165 -16.42 -12.41 -7.82
C GLN A 165 -16.20 -10.89 -7.83
N PHE A 166 -15.52 -10.35 -6.81
CA PHE A 166 -15.07 -8.96 -6.78
C PHE A 166 -14.11 -8.66 -7.93
N PHE A 167 -13.09 -9.50 -8.12
CA PHE A 167 -12.03 -9.28 -9.11
C PHE A 167 -12.29 -9.93 -10.49
N GLY A 168 -13.23 -10.88 -10.61
CA GLY A 168 -13.40 -11.76 -11.79
C GLY A 168 -14.16 -11.15 -12.98
N ARG A 169 -14.81 -9.99 -12.81
CA ARG A 169 -15.52 -9.25 -13.89
C ARG A 169 -15.11 -7.76 -13.94
N GLY A 170 -13.81 -7.50 -13.70
CA GLY A 170 -13.22 -6.18 -13.45
C GLY A 170 -13.88 -5.01 -14.20
N GLU A 171 -13.79 -4.99 -15.54
CA GLU A 171 -14.27 -3.86 -16.35
C GLU A 171 -15.78 -3.61 -16.21
N SER A 172 -16.60 -4.64 -16.47
CA SER A 172 -18.08 -4.53 -16.37
C SER A 172 -18.56 -4.19 -14.96
N ARG A 173 -17.82 -4.64 -13.94
CA ARG A 173 -18.12 -4.35 -12.54
C ARG A 173 -17.75 -2.91 -12.20
N MET A 174 -16.58 -2.42 -12.60
CA MET A 174 -16.18 -1.03 -12.38
C MET A 174 -17.19 -0.07 -13.00
N GLN A 175 -17.66 -0.36 -14.23
CA GLN A 175 -18.72 0.40 -14.87
C GLN A 175 -20.04 0.37 -14.07
N SER A 176 -20.43 -0.79 -13.53
CA SER A 176 -21.62 -0.92 -12.68
C SER A 176 -21.49 -0.14 -11.37
N LEU A 177 -20.34 -0.19 -10.70
CA LEU A 177 -20.07 0.60 -9.50
C LEU A 177 -20.14 2.10 -9.80
N ILE A 178 -19.52 2.55 -10.89
CA ILE A 178 -19.55 3.95 -11.32
C ILE A 178 -20.98 4.41 -11.62
N ARG A 179 -21.79 3.57 -12.29
CA ARG A 179 -23.18 3.91 -12.60
C ARG A 179 -24.03 4.13 -11.35
N ASN A 180 -23.79 3.33 -10.32
CA ASN A 180 -24.59 3.34 -9.09
C ASN A 180 -24.01 4.24 -7.98
N PHE A 181 -22.77 4.72 -8.12
CA PHE A 181 -22.04 5.43 -7.07
C PHE A 181 -22.82 6.58 -6.42
N GLU A 182 -23.40 7.49 -7.21
CA GLU A 182 -24.12 8.65 -6.66
C GLU A 182 -25.39 8.24 -5.91
N SER A 183 -26.09 7.20 -6.40
CA SER A 183 -27.26 6.65 -5.72
C SER A 183 -26.87 5.89 -4.44
N ASP A 184 -25.68 5.28 -4.43
CA ASP A 184 -25.20 4.47 -3.31
C ASP A 184 -24.57 5.34 -2.20
N SER A 185 -23.89 6.42 -2.57
CA SER A 185 -23.11 7.25 -1.66
C SER A 185 -23.77 8.59 -1.32
N GLY A 186 -24.62 9.14 -2.20
CA GLY A 186 -25.10 10.52 -2.10
C GLY A 186 -24.03 11.59 -2.39
N GLU A 187 -22.83 11.19 -2.81
CA GLU A 187 -21.72 12.09 -3.11
C GLU A 187 -21.53 12.29 -4.62
N ALA A 188 -20.85 13.38 -5.01
CA ALA A 188 -20.47 13.61 -6.40
C ALA A 188 -19.43 12.59 -6.87
N LEU A 189 -19.62 12.05 -8.07
CA LEU A 189 -18.74 11.07 -8.70
C LEU A 189 -17.39 11.70 -9.09
N THR A 190 -16.43 11.64 -8.18
CA THR A 190 -15.02 11.96 -8.41
C THR A 190 -14.19 10.70 -8.18
N LEU A 191 -13.00 10.63 -8.79
CA LEU A 191 -12.09 9.50 -8.56
C LEU A 191 -11.80 9.32 -7.06
N GLN A 192 -11.53 10.41 -6.34
CA GLN A 192 -11.24 10.39 -4.91
C GLN A 192 -12.41 9.86 -4.08
N ASN A 193 -13.64 10.37 -4.31
CA ASN A 193 -14.82 9.91 -3.58
C ASN A 193 -15.12 8.44 -3.92
N PHE A 194 -14.99 8.04 -5.18
CA PHE A 194 -15.19 6.67 -5.64
C PHE A 194 -14.24 5.68 -4.95
N LEU A 195 -12.93 5.99 -4.98
CA LEU A 195 -11.90 5.16 -4.33
C LEU A 195 -12.10 5.11 -2.81
N ARG A 196 -12.47 6.23 -2.17
CA ARG A 196 -12.74 6.30 -0.74
C ARG A 196 -13.96 5.46 -0.34
N PHE A 197 -15.07 5.59 -1.07
CA PHE A 197 -16.33 4.93 -0.74
C PHE A 197 -16.25 3.42 -0.91
N TYR A 198 -15.77 2.96 -2.06
CA TYR A 198 -15.60 1.53 -2.33
C TYR A 198 -14.34 0.94 -1.71
N ARG A 199 -13.53 1.79 -1.08
CA ARG A 199 -12.25 1.45 -0.46
C ARG A 199 -11.38 0.66 -1.45
N LEU A 200 -10.94 1.39 -2.48
CA LEU A 200 -10.08 0.88 -3.51
C LEU A 200 -8.81 1.73 -3.51
N THR A 201 -7.67 1.11 -3.77
CA THR A 201 -6.47 1.86 -4.14
C THR A 201 -6.59 2.27 -5.60
N ALA A 202 -5.98 3.39 -5.98
CA ALA A 202 -5.93 3.80 -7.39
C ALA A 202 -5.36 2.67 -8.26
N LYS A 203 -4.28 2.02 -7.79
CA LYS A 203 -3.67 0.87 -8.46
C LYS A 203 -4.65 -0.28 -8.68
N SER A 204 -5.36 -0.73 -7.63
CA SER A 204 -6.28 -1.87 -7.76
C SER A 204 -7.46 -1.55 -8.68
N PHE A 205 -7.90 -0.28 -8.72
CA PHE A 205 -8.91 0.19 -9.66
C PHE A 205 -8.43 0.06 -11.12
N TYR A 206 -7.29 0.65 -11.50
CA TYR A 206 -6.85 0.65 -12.90
C TYR A 206 -6.45 -0.72 -13.42
N VAL A 207 -5.93 -1.59 -12.55
CA VAL A 207 -5.64 -2.99 -12.88
C VAL A 207 -6.92 -3.72 -13.31
N GLN A 208 -8.04 -3.44 -12.65
CA GLN A 208 -9.33 -4.04 -12.96
C GLN A 208 -10.06 -3.36 -14.12
N ALA A 209 -10.03 -2.02 -14.16
CA ALA A 209 -10.70 -1.21 -15.16
C ALA A 209 -10.02 -1.29 -16.53
N LYS A 210 -8.69 -1.46 -16.56
CA LYS A 210 -7.82 -1.46 -17.75
C LYS A 210 -7.94 -0.22 -18.66
N ARG A 211 -8.64 0.80 -18.19
CA ARG A 211 -8.89 2.08 -18.86
C ARG A 211 -8.97 3.18 -17.81
N SER A 212 -8.84 4.43 -18.26
CA SER A 212 -8.97 5.61 -17.41
C SER A 212 -10.33 5.66 -16.71
N PHE A 213 -10.37 6.23 -15.51
CA PHE A 213 -11.60 6.49 -14.76
C PHE A 213 -12.55 7.35 -15.58
N ALA A 214 -12.02 8.34 -16.29
CA ALA A 214 -12.71 9.12 -17.28
C ALA A 214 -13.41 8.23 -18.32
N ARG A 215 -12.69 7.32 -18.98
CA ARG A 215 -13.29 6.43 -19.98
C ARG A 215 -14.37 5.54 -19.35
N CYS A 216 -14.13 4.99 -18.16
CA CYS A 216 -15.14 4.21 -17.44
C CYS A 216 -16.40 5.03 -17.12
N CYS A 217 -16.27 6.32 -16.80
CA CYS A 217 -17.40 7.21 -16.59
C CYS A 217 -18.20 7.44 -17.89
N ALA A 218 -17.51 7.56 -19.04
CA ALA A 218 -18.17 7.71 -20.34
C ALA A 218 -18.94 6.43 -20.68
N ASP A 219 -18.30 5.27 -20.53
CA ASP A 219 -18.94 3.95 -20.74
C ASP A 219 -20.15 3.73 -19.82
N ALA A 220 -20.12 4.28 -18.61
CA ALA A 220 -21.21 4.19 -17.65
C ALA A 220 -22.34 5.20 -17.88
N GLY A 221 -22.20 6.11 -18.85
CA GLY A 221 -23.16 7.18 -19.12
C GLY A 221 -23.16 8.30 -18.08
N LYS A 222 -22.06 8.46 -17.33
CA LYS A 222 -21.89 9.49 -16.28
C LYS A 222 -21.17 10.75 -16.74
N ARG A 223 -20.66 10.75 -17.98
CA ARG A 223 -20.09 11.91 -18.67
C ARG A 223 -20.28 11.76 -20.17
N GLU A 224 -20.07 12.85 -20.90
CA GLU A 224 -19.98 12.83 -22.35
C GLU A 224 -18.79 11.99 -22.83
N ASP A 225 -19.02 11.23 -23.90
CA ASP A 225 -17.98 10.47 -24.56
C ASP A 225 -16.99 11.40 -25.26
N PHE A 226 -15.74 10.96 -25.40
CA PHE A 226 -14.65 11.74 -25.99
C PHE A 226 -13.80 10.86 -26.91
N PRO A 227 -13.15 11.43 -27.95
CA PRO A 227 -12.38 10.66 -28.92
C PRO A 227 -11.32 9.79 -28.26
N LEU A 228 -11.27 8.51 -28.64
CA LEU A 228 -10.20 7.60 -28.22
C LEU A 228 -8.93 7.90 -29.02
N THR A 229 -7.87 8.30 -28.33
CA THR A 229 -6.57 8.63 -28.95
C THR A 229 -5.55 7.51 -28.76
N ASP A 230 -4.55 7.44 -29.64
CA ASP A 230 -3.43 6.50 -29.49
C ASP A 230 -2.66 6.75 -28.18
N PHE A 231 -2.60 8.01 -27.75
CA PHE A 231 -2.03 8.39 -26.46
C PHE A 231 -2.81 7.76 -25.31
N GLU A 232 -4.15 7.86 -25.30
CA GLU A 232 -4.98 7.24 -24.27
C GLU A 232 -4.78 5.72 -24.21
N LEU A 233 -4.69 5.04 -25.37
CA LEU A 233 -4.39 3.60 -25.42
C LEU A 233 -3.03 3.27 -24.78
N SER A 234 -2.04 4.15 -24.94
CA SER A 234 -0.75 4.02 -24.28
C SER A 234 -0.86 4.25 -22.77
N ALA A 235 -1.50 5.35 -22.36
CA ALA A 235 -1.72 5.71 -20.96
C ALA A 235 -2.47 4.61 -20.20
N ASN A 236 -3.50 4.03 -20.81
CA ASN A 236 -4.27 2.91 -20.24
C ASN A 236 -3.37 1.70 -19.92
N LYS A 237 -2.31 1.44 -20.71
CA LYS A 237 -1.34 0.38 -20.41
C LYS A 237 -0.47 0.73 -19.20
N ALA A 238 -0.09 1.98 -19.00
CA ALA A 238 0.66 2.40 -17.80
C ALA A 238 -0.23 2.37 -16.55
N LEU A 239 -1.46 2.88 -16.65
CA LEU A 239 -2.48 2.82 -15.60
C LEU A 239 -2.75 1.37 -15.17
N ALA A 240 -2.98 0.46 -16.13
CA ALA A 240 -3.23 -0.96 -15.83
C ALA A 240 -2.03 -1.69 -15.20
N LYS A 241 -0.81 -1.15 -15.32
CA LYS A 241 0.38 -1.65 -14.62
C LYS A 241 0.60 -0.99 -13.25
N GLY A 242 -0.22 0.00 -12.89
CA GLY A 242 -0.12 0.75 -11.65
C GLY A 242 0.93 1.86 -11.65
N TRP A 243 1.61 2.11 -12.77
CA TRP A 243 2.79 2.99 -12.80
C TRP A 243 2.48 4.44 -12.41
N TRP A 244 1.31 4.95 -12.80
CA TRP A 244 0.90 6.31 -12.44
C TRP A 244 0.38 6.39 -10.99
N ALA A 245 -0.20 5.30 -10.49
CA ALA A 245 -0.66 5.22 -9.11
C ALA A 245 0.49 5.08 -8.10
N ASP A 246 1.66 4.59 -8.55
CA ASP A 246 2.86 4.44 -7.74
C ASP A 246 3.70 5.75 -7.68
N ILE A 247 3.27 6.85 -8.32
CA ILE A 247 3.99 8.15 -8.26
C ILE A 247 3.76 8.79 -6.89
N ASP A 248 4.82 8.90 -6.09
CA ASP A 248 4.78 9.39 -4.70
C ASP A 248 5.87 10.42 -4.34
N SER A 249 6.75 10.75 -5.30
CA SER A 249 7.83 11.75 -5.16
C SER A 249 7.27 13.18 -5.19
N PRO A 250 7.37 13.97 -4.09
CA PRO A 250 6.95 15.37 -4.08
C PRO A 250 7.58 16.21 -5.19
N GLU A 251 8.88 16.03 -5.46
CA GLU A 251 9.56 16.81 -6.49
C GLU A 251 9.07 16.46 -7.89
N LEU A 252 8.91 15.17 -8.18
CA LEU A 252 8.34 14.72 -9.45
C LEU A 252 6.90 15.22 -9.60
N ILE A 253 6.08 15.16 -8.56
CA ILE A 253 4.71 15.67 -8.57
C ILE A 253 4.70 17.18 -8.85
N ARG A 254 5.54 17.96 -8.18
CA ARG A 254 5.68 19.41 -8.42
C ARG A 254 6.08 19.68 -9.86
N GLN A 255 7.05 18.94 -10.38
CA GLN A 255 7.52 19.09 -11.75
C GLN A 255 6.41 18.76 -12.76
N ILE A 256 5.67 17.66 -12.56
CA ILE A 256 4.54 17.32 -13.44
C ILE A 256 3.49 18.44 -13.44
N ARG A 257 3.13 18.99 -12.27
CA ARG A 257 2.17 20.09 -12.17
C ARG A 257 2.66 21.34 -12.91
N LEU A 258 3.95 21.67 -12.80
CA LEU A 258 4.57 22.78 -13.52
C LEU A 258 4.49 22.57 -15.04
N LEU A 259 4.95 21.42 -15.54
CA LEU A 259 4.97 21.10 -16.97
C LEU A 259 3.57 21.08 -17.60
N LEU A 260 2.54 20.69 -16.85
CA LEU A 260 1.17 20.68 -17.34
C LEU A 260 0.50 22.06 -17.32
N SER A 261 0.97 22.98 -16.47
CA SER A 261 0.39 24.32 -16.31
C SER A 261 1.13 25.43 -17.05
N THR A 262 2.40 25.22 -17.41
CA THR A 262 3.21 26.25 -18.07
C THR A 262 2.69 26.59 -19.47
N PRO A 263 2.57 27.89 -19.85
CA PRO A 263 2.14 28.28 -21.19
C PRO A 263 3.09 27.77 -22.29
N ASP A 264 4.40 27.96 -22.12
CA ASP A 264 5.43 27.56 -23.08
C ASP A 264 6.30 26.44 -22.51
N LEU A 265 5.93 25.20 -22.81
CA LEU A 265 6.59 24.01 -22.29
C LEU A 265 8.02 23.86 -22.81
N ARG A 266 8.28 24.22 -24.07
CA ARG A 266 9.61 24.04 -24.66
C ARG A 266 10.58 25.03 -24.07
N MET A 267 10.16 26.30 -23.92
CA MET A 267 10.98 27.30 -23.24
C MET A 267 11.27 26.90 -21.79
N GLU A 268 10.26 26.43 -21.04
CA GLU A 268 10.44 25.96 -19.66
C GLU A 268 11.53 24.89 -19.60
N VAL A 269 11.40 23.83 -20.40
CA VAL A 269 12.35 22.69 -20.41
C VAL A 269 13.75 23.08 -20.90
N GLU A 270 13.88 24.05 -21.81
CA GLU A 270 15.18 24.56 -22.25
C GLU A 270 15.93 25.32 -21.15
N THR A 271 15.21 25.94 -20.21
CA THR A 271 15.79 26.71 -19.09
C THR A 271 16.03 25.87 -17.83
N GLU A 272 15.62 24.60 -17.83
CA GLU A 272 15.75 23.69 -16.69
C GLU A 272 17.21 23.45 -16.30
N GLY A 273 17.46 23.40 -14.99
CA GLY A 273 18.69 22.82 -14.45
C GLY A 273 18.77 21.32 -14.73
N ASP A 274 19.94 20.72 -14.49
CA ASP A 274 20.12 19.27 -14.71
C ASP A 274 19.11 18.43 -13.91
N ARG A 275 18.76 18.86 -12.69
CA ARG A 275 17.82 18.16 -11.81
C ARG A 275 16.39 18.18 -12.35
N GLU A 276 15.88 19.35 -12.72
CA GLU A 276 14.55 19.53 -13.30
C GLU A 276 14.45 18.76 -14.62
N ARG A 277 15.49 18.83 -15.46
CA ARG A 277 15.58 18.07 -16.70
C ARG A 277 15.46 16.56 -16.46
N ARG A 278 16.10 16.02 -15.40
CA ARG A 278 15.95 14.59 -15.04
C ARG A 278 14.53 14.24 -14.61
N LEU A 279 13.88 15.10 -13.84
CA LEU A 279 12.47 14.90 -13.46
C LEU A 279 11.56 14.92 -14.70
N THR A 280 11.79 15.84 -15.62
CA THR A 280 11.08 15.93 -16.92
C THR A 280 11.27 14.65 -17.75
N GLU A 281 12.51 14.16 -17.89
CA GLU A 281 12.81 12.91 -18.59
C GLU A 281 12.19 11.68 -17.89
N MET A 282 12.22 11.64 -16.55
CA MET A 282 11.57 10.58 -15.75
C MET A 282 10.06 10.57 -15.97
N PHE A 283 9.43 11.74 -16.03
CA PHE A 283 8.00 11.86 -16.31
C PHE A 283 7.67 11.39 -17.73
N ALA A 284 8.41 11.86 -18.73
CA ALA A 284 8.19 11.43 -20.11
C ALA A 284 8.33 9.91 -20.29
N GLU A 285 9.26 9.25 -19.58
CA GLU A 285 9.39 7.80 -19.59
C GLU A 285 8.16 7.08 -19.00
N LEU A 286 7.52 7.64 -17.97
CA LEU A 286 6.26 7.10 -17.46
C LEU A 286 5.14 7.16 -18.50
N LEU A 287 5.12 8.21 -19.34
CA LEU A 287 4.14 8.38 -20.42
C LEU A 287 4.37 7.39 -21.58
N ARG A 288 5.63 7.07 -21.87
CA ARG A 288 5.99 6.09 -22.92
C ARG A 288 5.39 4.71 -22.68
N SER A 289 5.05 4.35 -21.44
CA SER A 289 4.30 3.13 -21.14
C SER A 289 4.97 1.82 -21.63
N GLY A 290 6.28 1.86 -21.89
CA GLY A 290 7.07 0.76 -22.46
C GLY A 290 7.10 0.72 -24.00
N GLN A 291 6.60 1.74 -24.70
CA GLN A 291 6.75 1.89 -26.14
C GLN A 291 8.20 2.20 -26.53
N LYS A 292 8.63 1.71 -27.70
CA LYS A 292 9.97 1.93 -28.28
C LYS A 292 10.02 3.13 -29.23
N ASP A 293 9.09 4.07 -29.13
CA ASP A 293 9.05 5.24 -30.03
C ASP A 293 10.33 6.11 -29.90
N THR A 294 10.56 7.02 -30.85
CA THR A 294 11.72 7.93 -30.83
C THR A 294 11.33 9.36 -30.46
N ALA A 295 10.11 9.56 -29.92
CA ALA A 295 9.65 10.89 -29.56
C ALA A 295 10.50 11.42 -28.41
N ASP A 296 10.89 12.70 -28.53
CA ASP A 296 11.62 13.37 -27.46
C ASP A 296 10.73 13.53 -26.21
N PRO A 297 11.33 13.72 -25.03
CA PRO A 297 10.59 13.85 -23.78
C PRO A 297 9.49 14.92 -23.80
N VAL A 298 9.74 16.06 -24.45
CA VAL A 298 8.84 17.21 -24.45
C VAL A 298 7.62 16.91 -25.32
N SER A 299 7.81 16.34 -26.51
CA SER A 299 6.71 15.95 -27.40
C SER A 299 5.72 14.98 -26.74
N ARG A 300 6.20 14.05 -25.89
CA ARG A 300 5.32 13.14 -25.13
C ARG A 300 4.47 13.86 -24.09
N ILE A 301 5.01 14.91 -23.47
CA ILE A 301 4.26 15.74 -22.52
C ILE A 301 3.26 16.63 -23.29
N GLU A 302 3.62 17.15 -24.47
CA GLU A 302 2.72 17.88 -25.36
C GLU A 302 1.50 17.02 -25.76
N GLU A 303 1.71 15.73 -26.05
CA GLU A 303 0.62 14.79 -26.32
C GLU A 303 -0.32 14.59 -25.12
N LEU A 304 0.22 14.51 -23.91
CA LEU A 304 -0.63 14.49 -22.71
C LEU A 304 -1.43 15.79 -22.58
N ARG A 305 -0.80 16.96 -22.82
CA ARG A 305 -1.47 18.27 -22.78
C ARG A 305 -2.59 18.38 -23.83
N ALA A 306 -2.42 17.75 -24.99
CA ALA A 306 -3.45 17.66 -26.01
C ALA A 306 -4.65 16.76 -25.60
N ASN A 307 -4.51 15.98 -24.52
CA ASN A 307 -5.55 15.13 -23.96
C ASN A 307 -5.97 15.63 -22.55
N PRO A 308 -6.68 16.77 -22.44
CA PRO A 308 -6.95 17.44 -21.16
C PRO A 308 -7.71 16.56 -20.15
N VAL A 309 -8.55 15.64 -20.63
CA VAL A 309 -9.26 14.67 -19.78
C VAL A 309 -8.30 13.75 -19.04
N ILE A 310 -7.31 13.18 -19.75
CA ILE A 310 -6.32 12.28 -19.18
C ILE A 310 -5.32 13.05 -18.32
N ALA A 311 -4.95 14.27 -18.73
CA ALA A 311 -4.12 15.16 -17.92
C ALA A 311 -4.78 15.53 -16.58
N SER A 312 -6.07 15.86 -16.59
CA SER A 312 -6.85 16.12 -15.37
C SER A 312 -6.89 14.90 -14.46
N GLU A 313 -7.10 13.70 -15.02
CA GLU A 313 -7.13 12.48 -14.23
C GLU A 313 -5.76 12.14 -13.63
N LEU A 314 -4.65 12.39 -14.34
CA LEU A 314 -3.32 12.28 -13.77
C LEU A 314 -3.16 13.24 -12.57
N LEU A 315 -3.60 14.49 -12.69
CA LEU A 315 -3.54 15.45 -11.58
C LEU A 315 -4.37 15.01 -10.37
N ASP A 316 -5.54 14.39 -10.59
CA ASP A 316 -6.33 13.78 -9.53
C ASP A 316 -5.56 12.65 -8.85
N LEU A 317 -4.89 11.79 -9.63
CA LEU A 317 -4.06 10.71 -9.10
C LEU A 317 -2.89 11.21 -8.27
N LEU A 318 -2.18 12.23 -8.76
CA LEU A 318 -1.10 12.85 -7.99
C LEU A 318 -1.66 13.33 -6.65
N THR A 319 -2.77 14.07 -6.67
CA THR A 319 -3.43 14.58 -5.47
C THR A 319 -3.80 13.47 -4.50
N ILE A 320 -4.37 12.36 -4.98
CA ILE A 320 -4.71 11.19 -4.14
C ILE A 320 -3.44 10.59 -3.52
N SER A 321 -2.38 10.45 -4.31
CA SER A 321 -1.08 9.96 -3.82
C SER A 321 -0.56 10.84 -2.69
N GLU A 322 -0.61 12.17 -2.83
CA GLU A 322 -0.18 13.12 -1.80
C GLU A 322 -0.92 12.93 -0.47
N HIS A 323 -2.23 12.73 -0.51
CA HIS A 323 -3.06 12.54 0.69
C HIS A 323 -2.90 11.15 1.33
N SER A 324 -2.52 10.14 0.54
CA SER A 324 -2.36 8.76 1.01
C SER A 324 -0.99 8.46 1.65
N ARG A 325 -0.07 9.42 1.64
CA ARG A 325 1.28 9.24 2.19
C ARG A 325 1.25 9.09 3.71
N ASN A 326 1.73 7.95 4.20
CA ASN A 326 1.86 7.64 5.63
C ASN A 326 3.07 8.33 6.30
N SER A 327 3.99 8.92 5.53
CA SER A 327 5.17 9.60 6.05
C SER A 327 5.58 10.78 5.16
N VAL A 328 6.09 11.85 5.77
CA VAL A 328 6.69 12.99 5.07
C VAL A 328 7.99 12.51 4.41
N PRO A 329 8.12 12.57 3.07
CA PRO A 329 9.38 12.23 2.41
C PRO A 329 10.48 13.15 2.91
N VAL A 330 11.59 12.56 3.34
CA VAL A 330 12.79 13.34 3.61
C VAL A 330 13.49 13.47 2.26
N VAL A 331 13.55 14.71 1.76
CA VAL A 331 14.44 15.06 0.66
C VAL A 331 15.83 14.63 1.13
N CYS A 332 16.45 13.67 0.43
CA CYS A 332 17.88 13.47 0.59
C CYS A 332 18.48 14.83 0.31
N ASP A 333 19.13 15.45 1.31
CA ASP A 333 19.69 16.80 1.26
C ASP A 333 20.09 17.13 -0.19
N PRO A 334 19.47 18.16 -0.83
CA PRO A 334 19.53 18.35 -2.27
C PRO A 334 20.99 18.33 -2.67
N ALA A 335 21.41 17.18 -3.19
CA ALA A 335 22.81 16.98 -3.37
C ALA A 335 23.23 17.85 -4.55
N PRO A 336 24.38 18.53 -4.47
CA PRO A 336 24.81 19.45 -5.52
C PRO A 336 25.04 18.77 -6.88
N ASP A 337 24.87 17.45 -6.97
CA ASP A 337 25.04 16.61 -8.15
C ASP A 337 23.75 16.38 -8.95
N GLY A 338 22.62 17.00 -8.60
CA GLY A 338 21.40 17.02 -9.41
C GLY A 338 20.59 15.72 -9.40
N ILE A 339 20.88 14.78 -8.48
CA ILE A 339 20.17 13.50 -8.38
C ILE A 339 18.80 13.70 -7.70
N PRO A 340 17.67 13.39 -8.38
CA PRO A 340 16.32 13.70 -7.89
C PRO A 340 15.69 12.59 -7.02
N PHE A 341 16.49 11.85 -6.24
CA PHE A 341 15.95 10.74 -5.44
C PHE A 341 15.51 11.19 -4.04
N GLU A 342 14.25 10.94 -3.73
CA GLU A 342 13.65 11.19 -2.42
C GLU A 342 13.50 9.89 -1.62
N THR A 343 13.87 9.94 -0.34
CA THR A 343 13.79 8.77 0.56
C THR A 343 12.34 8.37 0.80
N GLY A 344 12.06 7.08 0.69
CA GLY A 344 10.74 6.50 0.86
C GLY A 344 9.84 6.57 -0.37
N CYS A 345 10.30 7.21 -1.45
CA CYS A 345 9.55 7.31 -2.71
C CYS A 345 9.89 6.16 -3.67
N THR A 346 8.96 5.88 -4.56
CA THR A 346 8.92 4.72 -5.45
C THR A 346 9.25 5.13 -6.88
N TYR A 347 10.17 4.38 -7.49
CA TYR A 347 10.67 4.63 -8.84
C TYR A 347 10.73 3.34 -9.63
N THR A 348 10.32 3.40 -10.89
CA THR A 348 10.58 2.32 -11.83
C THR A 348 12.08 2.23 -12.12
N ARG A 349 12.56 1.06 -12.55
CA ARG A 349 13.98 0.89 -12.95
C ARG A 349 14.40 1.89 -14.03
N ASN A 350 13.52 2.23 -14.96
CA ASN A 350 13.82 3.14 -16.05
C ASN A 350 13.94 4.59 -15.55
N GLN A 351 13.08 5.01 -14.62
CA GLN A 351 13.23 6.31 -13.95
C GLN A 351 14.56 6.40 -13.20
N ILE A 352 14.96 5.36 -12.47
CA ILE A 352 16.26 5.31 -11.77
C ILE A 352 17.42 5.47 -12.75
N LEU A 353 17.36 4.82 -13.92
CA LEU A 353 18.39 4.96 -14.96
C LEU A 353 18.45 6.38 -15.54
N ILE A 354 17.30 7.00 -15.78
CA ILE A 354 17.19 8.36 -16.33
C ILE A 354 17.67 9.41 -15.33
N ALA A 355 17.26 9.26 -14.06
CA ALA A 355 17.71 10.11 -12.97
C ALA A 355 19.23 10.17 -12.86
N MET A 356 19.91 9.05 -13.14
CA MET A 356 21.37 8.96 -13.04
C MET A 356 22.09 9.32 -14.34
N ASP A 357 21.60 8.88 -15.49
CA ASP A 357 22.25 9.08 -16.80
C ASP A 357 21.26 8.93 -17.97
N LYS A 358 21.16 7.75 -18.58
CA LYS A 358 20.28 7.44 -19.71
C LYS A 358 19.85 5.99 -19.70
N LEU A 359 18.78 5.68 -20.43
CA LEU A 359 18.31 4.30 -20.61
C LEU A 359 19.41 3.44 -21.23
N CYS A 360 19.65 2.29 -20.60
CA CYS A 360 20.62 1.31 -21.07
C CYS A 360 20.23 -0.09 -20.59
N THR A 361 20.82 -1.12 -21.21
CA THR A 361 20.65 -2.50 -20.74
C THR A 361 21.31 -2.65 -19.38
N TRP A 362 20.49 -2.94 -18.36
CA TRP A 362 20.95 -3.17 -16.99
C TRP A 362 20.35 -4.48 -16.48
N ARG A 363 21.18 -5.54 -16.46
CA ARG A 363 20.79 -6.89 -16.04
C ARG A 363 21.20 -7.21 -14.61
N GLU A 364 22.26 -6.60 -14.13
CA GLU A 364 22.81 -6.82 -12.78
C GLU A 364 22.02 -6.04 -11.72
N GLY A 365 22.05 -6.48 -10.47
CA GLY A 365 21.40 -5.79 -9.35
C GLY A 365 22.13 -4.54 -8.86
N VAL A 366 23.30 -4.22 -9.40
CA VAL A 366 24.10 -3.05 -9.02
C VAL A 366 24.64 -2.37 -10.28
N LYS A 367 24.81 -1.05 -10.24
CA LYS A 367 25.49 -0.29 -11.30
C LYS A 367 26.20 0.93 -10.74
N TYR A 368 27.43 1.12 -11.19
CA TYR A 368 28.20 2.33 -10.95
C TYR A 368 28.03 3.33 -12.09
N PHE A 369 27.60 4.55 -11.76
CA PHE A 369 27.47 5.68 -12.66
C PHE A 369 28.69 6.59 -12.52
N LYS A 370 29.71 6.35 -13.36
CA LYS A 370 30.99 7.07 -13.32
C LYS A 370 30.83 8.60 -13.36
N ASN A 371 29.94 9.11 -14.20
CA ASN A 371 29.71 10.55 -14.37
C ASN A 371 29.13 11.21 -13.11
N ARG A 372 28.38 10.45 -12.30
CA ARG A 372 27.77 10.91 -11.05
C ARG A 372 28.55 10.50 -9.80
N LYS A 373 29.63 9.71 -9.96
CA LYS A 373 30.35 9.04 -8.86
C LYS A 373 29.38 8.38 -7.87
N ALA A 374 28.46 7.57 -8.38
CA ALA A 374 27.42 6.99 -7.53
C ALA A 374 27.09 5.55 -7.92
N ASP A 375 26.88 4.71 -6.93
CA ASP A 375 26.30 3.38 -7.10
C ASP A 375 24.83 3.36 -6.80
N VAL A 376 24.11 2.55 -7.57
CA VAL A 376 22.73 2.23 -7.30
C VAL A 376 22.59 0.73 -7.13
N PHE A 377 22.04 0.31 -5.99
CA PHE A 377 21.80 -1.08 -5.64
C PHE A 377 20.30 -1.35 -5.70
N LEU A 378 19.90 -2.25 -6.60
CA LEU A 378 18.54 -2.72 -6.78
C LEU A 378 18.35 -4.06 -6.06
N ILE A 379 17.72 -4.01 -4.89
CA ILE A 379 17.56 -5.13 -3.97
C ILE A 379 16.13 -5.66 -4.05
N THR A 380 15.98 -6.99 -4.06
CA THR A 380 14.68 -7.65 -3.97
C THR A 380 14.65 -8.47 -2.69
N ILE A 381 13.77 -8.13 -1.75
CA ILE A 381 13.72 -8.71 -0.41
C ILE A 381 13.26 -10.17 -0.44
N ASN A 382 12.11 -10.44 -1.10
CA ASN A 382 11.55 -11.79 -1.21
C ASN A 382 11.95 -12.41 -2.55
N LYS A 383 13.01 -13.22 -2.52
CA LYS A 383 13.41 -14.12 -3.63
C LYS A 383 12.58 -15.42 -3.46
N SER A 384 11.58 -15.67 -4.32
CA SER A 384 10.66 -16.82 -4.19
C SER A 384 11.33 -18.18 -4.46
N GLU A 385 10.73 -19.27 -3.94
CA GLU A 385 11.20 -20.67 -4.00
C GLU A 385 11.43 -21.23 -5.43
N SER A 386 10.83 -20.65 -6.46
CA SER A 386 11.03 -21.07 -7.86
C SER A 386 12.41 -20.70 -8.44
N ASP A 387 13.22 -19.93 -7.71
CA ASP A 387 14.52 -19.43 -8.15
C ASP A 387 15.72 -20.09 -7.42
N PHE A 388 15.56 -21.21 -6.69
CA PHE A 388 16.65 -21.80 -5.88
C PHE A 388 17.02 -23.25 -6.19
N THR A 389 18.28 -23.45 -6.57
CA THR A 389 19.11 -24.58 -6.13
C THR A 389 19.51 -24.36 -4.66
N SER A 390 19.32 -25.38 -3.84
CA SER A 390 19.45 -25.39 -2.38
C SER A 390 20.84 -25.00 -1.85
N SER A 391 20.97 -23.80 -1.27
CA SER A 391 21.74 -23.50 -0.04
C SER A 391 21.61 -22.01 0.30
N THR A 392 21.39 -21.70 1.59
CA THR A 392 21.28 -20.35 2.20
C THR A 392 20.10 -19.45 1.80
N ARG A 393 19.04 -19.44 2.63
CA ARG A 393 18.12 -18.28 2.73
C ARG A 393 18.86 -17.15 3.45
N TYR A 394 18.48 -15.90 3.16
CA TYR A 394 18.94 -14.62 3.75
C TYR A 394 20.21 -14.01 3.14
N GLU A 395 20.06 -12.98 2.30
CA GLU A 395 21.20 -12.20 1.76
C GLU A 395 21.06 -10.69 2.05
N ASP A 396 19.84 -10.14 1.96
CA ASP A 396 19.60 -8.68 2.05
C ASP A 396 18.43 -8.38 3.01
N TYR A 397 18.68 -7.62 4.09
CA TYR A 397 17.65 -7.30 5.10
C TYR A 397 18.01 -6.07 5.95
N ALA A 398 17.01 -5.42 6.53
CA ALA A 398 17.23 -4.37 7.53
C ALA A 398 17.57 -4.99 8.90
N ILE A 399 18.72 -4.62 9.48
CA ILE A 399 19.14 -5.06 10.81
C ILE A 399 18.29 -4.35 11.88
N ASN A 400 18.15 -3.04 11.72
CA ASN A 400 17.33 -2.13 12.51
C ASN A 400 16.88 -0.96 11.61
N ASP A 401 16.31 0.10 12.20
CA ASP A 401 15.86 1.28 11.46
C ASP A 401 17.01 2.10 10.84
N ARG A 402 18.27 1.86 11.22
CA ARG A 402 19.45 2.62 10.77
C ARG A 402 20.51 1.80 10.03
N GLU A 403 20.41 0.48 10.04
CA GLU A 403 21.42 -0.40 9.48
C GLU A 403 20.80 -1.45 8.57
N PHE A 404 21.44 -1.67 7.42
CA PHE A 404 21.00 -2.59 6.40
C PHE A 404 22.13 -3.55 6.03
N HIS A 405 21.83 -4.85 6.05
CA HIS A 405 22.74 -5.89 5.59
C HIS A 405 22.51 -6.13 4.09
N TRP A 406 23.59 -6.12 3.31
CA TRP A 406 23.57 -6.42 1.88
C TRP A 406 24.69 -7.38 1.51
N GLN A 407 24.41 -8.34 0.62
CA GLN A 407 25.42 -9.25 0.10
C GLN A 407 25.79 -8.91 -1.35
N SER A 408 27.09 -8.88 -1.64
CA SER A 408 27.58 -8.64 -3.00
C SER A 408 27.33 -9.81 -3.94
N GLN A 409 27.44 -9.56 -5.26
CA GLN A 409 27.39 -10.63 -6.25
C GLN A 409 28.50 -11.65 -5.97
N SER A 410 28.23 -12.93 -6.23
CA SER A 410 29.13 -14.05 -5.91
C SER A 410 30.55 -13.92 -6.47
N GLN A 411 30.75 -13.15 -7.54
CA GLN A 411 32.06 -12.92 -8.15
C GLN A 411 32.81 -11.69 -7.60
N THR A 412 32.13 -10.83 -6.83
CA THR A 412 32.73 -9.60 -6.29
C THR A 412 33.62 -9.96 -5.10
N ARG A 413 34.93 -9.91 -5.33
CA ARG A 413 35.95 -10.20 -4.32
C ARG A 413 36.25 -9.00 -3.43
N SER A 414 36.58 -9.21 -2.15
CA SER A 414 36.97 -8.14 -1.22
C SER A 414 38.21 -7.36 -1.68
N THR A 415 39.05 -7.96 -2.51
CA THR A 415 40.24 -7.33 -3.12
C THR A 415 39.98 -6.67 -4.48
N SER A 416 38.74 -6.69 -4.97
CA SER A 416 38.40 -6.08 -6.26
C SER A 416 38.27 -4.56 -6.15
N GLU A 417 38.53 -3.85 -7.26
CA GLU A 417 38.34 -2.40 -7.34
C GLU A 417 36.91 -1.97 -6.98
N THR A 418 35.92 -2.81 -7.29
CA THR A 418 34.52 -2.60 -6.89
C THR A 418 34.36 -2.62 -5.37
N ALA A 419 34.95 -3.58 -4.68
CA ALA A 419 34.90 -3.68 -3.22
C ALA A 419 35.65 -2.52 -2.56
N THR A 420 36.85 -2.17 -3.05
CA THR A 420 37.60 -1.01 -2.57
C THR A 420 36.79 0.28 -2.72
N ARG A 421 36.08 0.44 -3.84
CA ARG A 421 35.20 1.59 -4.06
C ARG A 421 34.01 1.63 -3.10
N TYR A 422 33.47 0.48 -2.68
CA TYR A 422 32.42 0.42 -1.66
C TYR A 422 32.95 0.76 -0.27
N PHE A 423 34.10 0.21 0.13
CA PHE A 423 34.66 0.42 1.46
C PHE A 423 35.17 1.84 1.69
N HIS A 424 35.73 2.45 0.64
CA HIS A 424 36.31 3.80 0.68
C HIS A 424 35.46 4.80 -0.10
N HIS A 425 34.14 4.59 -0.16
CA HIS A 425 33.28 5.41 -1.02
C HIS A 425 33.28 6.88 -0.60
N GLU A 426 33.22 7.18 0.71
CA GLU A 426 33.26 8.55 1.22
C GLU A 426 34.58 9.26 0.90
N GLU A 427 35.71 8.60 1.12
CA GLU A 427 37.05 9.12 0.81
C GLU A 427 37.22 9.43 -0.68
N ARG A 428 36.57 8.64 -1.53
CA ARG A 428 36.58 8.79 -3.00
C ARG A 428 35.53 9.78 -3.51
N GLY A 429 34.70 10.34 -2.62
CA GLY A 429 33.55 11.17 -2.96
C GLY A 429 32.50 10.43 -3.79
N SER A 430 32.41 9.11 -3.61
CA SER A 430 31.41 8.24 -4.24
C SER A 430 30.23 8.01 -3.30
N ARG A 431 29.02 8.06 -3.86
CA ARG A 431 27.77 7.87 -3.11
C ARG A 431 27.16 6.51 -3.41
N ILE A 432 26.35 5.97 -2.50
CA ILE A 432 25.71 4.66 -2.68
C ILE A 432 24.24 4.78 -2.28
N PHE A 433 23.35 4.41 -3.19
CA PHE A 433 21.91 4.46 -3.01
C PHE A 433 21.31 3.05 -2.99
N LEU A 434 20.51 2.77 -1.97
CA LEU A 434 19.77 1.52 -1.88
C LEU A 434 18.33 1.70 -2.34
N PHE A 435 17.89 0.82 -3.23
CA PHE A 435 16.54 0.74 -3.74
C PHE A 435 16.01 -0.67 -3.50
N VAL A 436 14.91 -0.79 -2.77
CA VAL A 436 14.33 -2.09 -2.42
C VAL A 436 13.00 -2.28 -3.11
N ARG A 437 12.66 -3.53 -3.39
CA ARG A 437 11.30 -3.95 -3.68
C ARG A 437 11.01 -5.26 -2.97
N GLU A 438 9.74 -5.49 -2.67
CA GLU A 438 9.35 -6.71 -2.00
C GLU A 438 9.62 -7.92 -2.91
N ARG A 439 9.19 -7.89 -4.18
CA ARG A 439 9.29 -9.02 -5.13
C ARG A 439 9.70 -8.54 -6.50
N ARG A 440 10.08 -9.49 -7.37
CA ARG A 440 10.38 -9.19 -8.78
C ARG A 440 9.13 -8.73 -9.55
N THR A 441 8.02 -9.42 -9.35
CA THR A 441 6.76 -9.20 -10.05
C THR A 441 5.63 -8.93 -9.07
N ASP A 442 4.77 -8.00 -9.46
CA ASP A 442 3.58 -7.64 -8.73
C ASP A 442 2.57 -8.80 -8.83
N PRO A 443 2.04 -9.33 -7.71
CA PRO A 443 1.10 -10.43 -7.75
C PRO A 443 -0.21 -10.11 -8.49
N GLU A 444 -0.66 -8.86 -8.44
CA GLU A 444 -1.91 -8.38 -9.06
C GLU A 444 -1.69 -8.10 -10.54
N THR A 445 -0.66 -7.33 -10.87
CA THR A 445 -0.45 -6.84 -12.25
C THR A 445 0.40 -7.78 -13.10
N LYS A 446 1.10 -8.74 -12.49
CA LYS A 446 2.15 -9.58 -13.10
C LYS A 446 3.30 -8.81 -13.74
N SER A 447 3.34 -7.48 -13.57
CA SER A 447 4.39 -6.63 -14.11
C SER A 447 5.56 -6.51 -13.13
N ALA A 448 6.69 -5.97 -13.60
CA ALA A 448 7.83 -5.76 -12.73
C ALA A 448 7.50 -4.70 -11.67
N MET A 449 7.75 -5.01 -10.39
CA MET A 449 7.54 -4.04 -9.32
C MET A 449 8.58 -2.91 -9.40
N SER A 450 8.10 -1.70 -9.13
CA SER A 450 8.90 -0.52 -8.85
C SER A 450 9.73 -0.71 -7.58
N TYR A 451 10.75 0.13 -7.40
CA TYR A 451 11.63 0.12 -6.25
C TYR A 451 11.42 1.34 -5.38
N THR A 452 11.35 1.15 -4.07
CA THR A 452 11.36 2.24 -3.10
C THR A 452 12.79 2.61 -2.75
N CYS A 453 13.14 3.89 -2.83
CA CYS A 453 14.43 4.42 -2.41
C CYS A 453 14.51 4.37 -0.88
N LEU A 454 15.45 3.60 -0.33
CA LEU A 454 15.61 3.54 1.12
C LEU A 454 16.33 4.77 1.66
N VAL A 455 17.46 5.15 1.05
CA VAL A 455 18.26 6.37 1.25
C VAL A 455 19.67 6.14 0.67
N GLU A 456 20.48 7.19 0.65
CA GLU A 456 21.94 7.10 0.61
C GLU A 456 22.51 6.41 1.86
N VAL A 457 23.54 5.59 1.66
CA VAL A 457 24.16 4.80 2.73
C VAL A 457 25.64 5.05 2.88
N VAL A 458 26.13 4.73 4.07
CA VAL A 458 27.54 4.84 4.48
C VAL A 458 28.06 3.47 4.91
N TYR A 459 29.26 3.12 4.46
CA TYR A 459 29.90 1.86 4.82
C TYR A 459 30.18 1.76 6.33
N VAL A 460 29.89 0.61 6.95
CA VAL A 460 30.18 0.34 8.38
C VAL A 460 31.21 -0.78 8.53
N SER A 461 30.89 -1.96 8.00
CA SER A 461 31.74 -3.14 8.14
C SER A 461 31.46 -4.15 7.02
N HIS A 462 32.38 -5.08 6.81
CA HIS A 462 32.15 -6.22 5.93
C HIS A 462 32.74 -7.52 6.49
N GLN A 463 32.22 -8.65 6.00
CA GLN A 463 32.72 -9.99 6.28
C GLN A 463 32.66 -10.87 5.03
N GLY A 464 33.57 -11.84 4.93
CA GLY A 464 33.69 -12.72 3.76
C GLY A 464 34.50 -12.11 2.63
N SER A 465 34.90 -12.96 1.67
CA SER A 465 35.78 -12.58 0.56
C SER A 465 35.09 -12.65 -0.80
N ALA A 466 34.17 -13.59 -1.03
CA ALA A 466 33.30 -13.68 -2.22
C ALA A 466 32.17 -14.72 -1.96
N PRO A 467 30.89 -14.31 -1.84
CA PRO A 467 30.42 -12.93 -1.79
C PRO A 467 30.84 -12.20 -0.50
N ILE A 468 30.73 -10.88 -0.52
CA ILE A 468 31.02 -10.00 0.61
C ILE A 468 29.70 -9.63 1.27
N ASN A 469 29.60 -9.83 2.57
CA ASN A 469 28.50 -9.33 3.37
C ASN A 469 28.88 -7.95 3.90
N ILE A 470 28.12 -6.91 3.57
CA ILE A 470 28.39 -5.53 3.95
C ILE A 470 27.24 -5.02 4.83
N VAL A 471 27.60 -4.37 5.93
CA VAL A 471 26.69 -3.59 6.75
C VAL A 471 26.78 -2.14 6.33
N TRP A 472 25.63 -1.58 5.94
CA TRP A 472 25.45 -0.20 5.54
C TRP A 472 24.69 0.56 6.63
N ARG A 473 25.15 1.76 6.98
CA ARG A 473 24.40 2.73 7.79
C ARG A 473 23.57 3.61 6.87
N LEU A 474 22.28 3.69 7.14
CA LEU A 474 21.35 4.55 6.45
C LEU A 474 21.51 6.00 6.94
N LYS A 475 21.65 6.98 6.03
CA LYS A 475 21.73 8.40 6.44
C LYS A 475 20.42 8.89 7.09
N THR A 476 19.30 8.30 6.68
CA THR A 476 17.96 8.56 7.23
C THR A 476 17.38 7.27 7.79
N PRO A 477 16.80 7.25 9.00
CA PRO A 477 16.17 6.05 9.53
C PRO A 477 14.98 5.60 8.68
N LEU A 478 14.77 4.29 8.57
CA LEU A 478 13.60 3.71 7.91
C LEU A 478 12.32 4.07 8.65
N SER A 479 11.26 4.34 7.88
CA SER A 479 9.91 4.36 8.44
C SER A 479 9.52 2.96 8.95
N SER A 480 8.61 2.90 9.92
CA SER A 480 8.15 1.61 10.48
C SER A 480 7.63 0.65 9.41
N HIS A 481 6.97 1.17 8.38
CA HIS A 481 6.47 0.37 7.26
C HIS A 481 7.61 -0.23 6.42
N LEU A 482 8.62 0.57 6.06
CA LEU A 482 9.76 0.07 5.27
C LEU A 482 10.63 -0.88 6.09
N LEU A 483 10.79 -0.63 7.38
CA LEU A 483 11.48 -1.54 8.28
C LEU A 483 10.80 -2.91 8.30
N GLN A 484 9.46 -2.96 8.43
CA GLN A 484 8.70 -4.20 8.37
C GLN A 484 8.88 -4.93 7.05
N ILE A 485 8.82 -4.23 5.91
CA ILE A 485 9.05 -4.84 4.58
C ILE A 485 10.46 -5.44 4.49
N CYS A 486 11.48 -4.69 4.92
CA CYS A 486 12.88 -5.10 4.86
C CYS A 486 13.28 -6.13 5.93
N GLN A 487 12.45 -6.32 6.97
CA GLN A 487 12.62 -7.34 8.00
C GLN A 487 11.74 -8.58 7.78
N ALA A 488 10.69 -8.51 6.94
CA ALA A 488 9.81 -9.65 6.64
C ALA A 488 10.53 -10.84 5.98
N SER A 489 11.80 -10.67 5.61
CA SER A 489 12.73 -11.71 5.18
C SER A 489 13.49 -12.40 6.32
N ARG A 490 13.36 -11.96 7.59
CA ARG A 490 13.78 -12.70 8.79
C ARG A 490 12.66 -13.59 9.29
#